data_AF-A0AAE2Y0C4-F1
#
_entry.id   AF-A0AAE2Y0C4-F1
#
_cell.length_a   1.000
_cell.length_b   1.000
_cell.length_c   1.000
_cell.angle_alpha   90.00
_cell.angle_beta   90.00
_cell.angle_gamma   90.00
#
_symmetry.space_group_name_H-M   'P 1'
#
loop_
_entity.id
_entity.type
_entity.pdbx_description
1 polymer ?
#
loop_
_entity_poly.entity_id
_entity_poly.type
_entity_poly.pdbx_seq_one_letter_code
_entity_poly.pdbx_strand_id
1 'polypeptide(L)'
;MYTTIKIRKETARRLAKLVGKLTSERERKVSYDDLINHLIDVATGEEVSPKKGQKELSYATRKLLEMMEHPVGAGPEDFREYDYSDIEG
;
A
#
# COMPACT_ATOMS: atom_id res chain seq x y z
N MET A 1 13.07 17.49 -11.14
CA MET A 1 12.90 18.32 -12.36
C MET A 1 11.75 17.72 -13.15
N TYR A 2 10.78 18.53 -13.58
CA TYR A 2 9.61 18.05 -14.30
C TYR A 2 9.66 18.50 -15.76
N THR A 3 9.27 17.61 -16.66
CA THR A 3 9.19 17.88 -18.10
C THR A 3 7.74 17.70 -18.54
N THR A 4 7.24 18.61 -19.36
CA THR A 4 5.90 18.52 -19.92
C THR A 4 5.94 17.82 -21.28
N ILE A 5 5.15 16.76 -21.43
CA ILE A 5 4.95 16.08 -22.72
C ILE A 5 3.53 16.38 -23.21
N LYS A 6 3.41 16.93 -24.42
CA LYS A 6 2.10 17.14 -25.04
C LYS A 6 1.59 15.83 -25.61
N ILE A 7 0.38 15.44 -25.22
CA ILE A 7 -0.30 14.25 -25.72
C ILE A 7 -1.69 14.60 -26.24
N ARG A 8 -2.22 13.75 -27.12
CA ARG A 8 -3.61 13.88 -27.60
C ARG A 8 -4.59 13.57 -26.46
N LYS A 9 -5.78 14.18 -26.49
CA LYS A 9 -6.85 13.92 -25.52
C LYS A 9 -7.21 12.43 -25.43
N GLU A 10 -7.21 11.73 -26.57
CA GLU A 10 -7.50 10.30 -26.62
C GLU A 10 -6.42 9.48 -25.90
N THR A 11 -5.14 9.84 -26.05
CA THR A 11 -4.04 9.21 -25.30
C THR A 11 -4.20 9.43 -23.80
N ALA A 12 -4.55 10.65 -23.37
CA ALA A 12 -4.79 10.95 -21.95
C ALA A 12 -5.94 10.09 -21.38
N ARG A 13 -7.02 9.89 -22.15
CA ARG A 13 -8.15 9.03 -21.77
C ARG A 13 -7.72 7.57 -21.62
N ARG A 14 -6.89 7.05 -22.54
CA ARG A 14 -6.34 5.69 -22.44
C ARG A 14 -5.44 5.53 -21.22
N LEU A 15 -4.59 6.52 -20.94
CA LEU A 15 -3.75 6.51 -19.73
C LEU A 15 -4.61 6.52 -18.46
N ALA A 16 -5.68 7.31 -18.39
CA ALA A 16 -6.58 7.31 -17.24
C ALA A 16 -7.22 5.93 -16.98
N LYS A 17 -7.63 5.22 -18.04
CA LYS A 17 -8.13 3.83 -17.92
C LYS A 17 -7.05 2.89 -17.38
N LEU A 18 -5.82 3.02 -17.86
CA LEU A 18 -4.70 2.20 -17.40
C LEU A 18 -4.33 2.49 -15.93
N VAL A 19 -4.36 3.76 -15.50
CA VAL A 19 -4.17 4.13 -14.08
C VAL A 19 -5.24 3.47 -13.22
N GLY A 20 -6.51 3.52 -13.64
CA GLY A 20 -7.61 2.87 -12.93
C GLY A 20 -7.38 1.37 -12.79
N LYS A 21 -7.01 0.69 -13.88
CA LYS A 21 -6.70 -0.75 -13.86
C LYS A 21 -5.54 -1.08 -12.91
N LEU A 22 -4.43 -0.33 -13.00
CA LEU A 22 -3.24 -0.55 -12.17
C LEU A 22 -3.48 -0.23 -10.69
N THR A 23 -4.37 0.73 -10.40
CA THR A 23 -4.83 1.03 -9.04
C THR A 23 -5.59 -0.14 -8.43
N SER A 24 -6.50 -0.75 -9.19
CA SER A 24 -7.24 -1.94 -8.76
C SER A 24 -6.31 -3.14 -8.54
N GLU A 25 -5.35 -3.37 -9.44
CA GLU A 25 -4.42 -4.50 -9.34
C GLU A 25 -3.43 -4.40 -8.16
N ARG A 26 -3.03 -3.17 -7.78
CA ARG A 26 -2.05 -2.95 -6.70
C ARG A 26 -2.68 -2.57 -5.36
N GLU A 27 -4.01 -2.54 -5.28
CA GLU A 27 -4.81 -2.14 -4.10
C GLU A 27 -4.34 -0.82 -3.45
N ARG A 28 -3.74 0.07 -4.25
CA ARG A 28 -3.17 1.33 -3.78
C ARG A 28 -3.32 2.40 -4.83
N LYS A 29 -3.35 3.66 -4.41
CA LYS A 29 -3.37 4.81 -5.32
C LYS A 29 -2.11 4.81 -6.20
N VAL A 30 -2.31 4.88 -7.52
CA VAL A 30 -1.23 4.93 -8.53
C VAL A 30 -1.24 6.30 -9.21
N SER A 31 -0.07 6.91 -9.37
CA SER A 31 0.09 8.16 -10.12
C SER A 31 0.36 7.91 -11.61
N TYR A 32 0.25 8.94 -12.44
CA TYR A 32 0.64 8.85 -13.85
C TYR A 32 2.14 8.56 -14.01
N ASP A 33 2.98 9.04 -13.10
CA ASP A 33 4.42 8.77 -13.11
C ASP A 33 4.70 7.27 -12.86
N ASP A 34 4.02 6.68 -11.88
CA ASP A 34 4.09 5.23 -11.61
C ASP A 34 3.67 4.39 -12.82
N LEU A 35 2.61 4.80 -13.51
CA LEU A 35 2.14 4.13 -14.73
C LEU A 35 3.16 4.26 -15.85
N ILE A 36 3.71 5.45 -16.09
CA ILE A 36 4.69 5.70 -17.15
C ILE A 36 5.94 4.85 -16.91
N ASN A 37 6.46 4.84 -15.69
CA ASN A 37 7.60 3.99 -15.33
C ASN A 37 7.29 2.51 -15.52
N HIS A 38 6.11 2.04 -15.09
CA HIS A 38 5.71 0.66 -15.32
C HIS A 38 5.64 0.30 -16.81
N LEU A 39 5.14 1.21 -17.66
CA LEU A 39 5.11 0.99 -19.11
C LEU A 39 6.50 0.99 -19.74
N ILE A 40 7.43 1.82 -19.22
CA ILE A 40 8.83 1.82 -19.64
C ILE A 40 9.47 0.48 -19.28
N ASP A 41 9.35 0.03 -18.03
CA ASP A 41 9.89 -1.26 -17.55
C ASP A 41 9.42 -2.42 -18.44
N VAL A 42 8.11 -2.47 -18.73
CA VAL A 42 7.51 -3.48 -19.61
C VAL A 42 8.06 -3.40 -21.04
N ALA A 43 8.32 -2.20 -21.56
CA ALA A 43 8.80 -2.00 -22.92
C ALA A 43 10.30 -2.26 -23.08
N THR A 44 11.11 -1.97 -22.06
CA THR A 44 12.56 -2.19 -22.06
C THR A 44 12.94 -3.62 -21.70
N GLY A 45 12.00 -4.41 -21.20
CA GLY A 45 12.26 -5.77 -20.75
C GLY A 45 13.14 -5.81 -19.49
N GLU A 46 13.25 -4.69 -18.78
CA GLU A 46 13.69 -4.72 -17.39
C GLU A 46 12.61 -5.51 -16.64
N GLU A 47 12.89 -6.79 -16.40
CA GLU A 47 11.99 -7.67 -15.64
C GLU A 47 11.46 -6.88 -14.46
N VAL A 48 10.14 -6.85 -14.31
CA VAL A 48 9.44 -6.31 -13.15
C VAL A 48 9.83 -7.18 -11.97
N SER A 49 11.07 -7.02 -11.52
CA SER A 49 11.57 -7.58 -10.29
C SER A 49 10.63 -7.02 -9.23
N PRO A 50 9.91 -7.86 -8.46
CA PRO A 50 8.98 -7.39 -7.44
C PRO A 50 9.67 -6.64 -6.26
N LYS A 51 10.91 -6.17 -6.45
CA LYS A 51 11.83 -5.66 -5.43
C LYS A 51 12.17 -4.18 -5.54
N LYS A 52 11.31 -3.35 -6.13
CA LYS A 52 11.38 -1.87 -5.96
C LYS A 52 10.15 -1.28 -5.24
N GLY A 53 9.44 -2.12 -4.49
CA GLY A 53 8.23 -1.74 -3.75
C GLY A 53 8.14 -2.21 -2.31
N GLN A 54 9.04 -3.06 -1.82
CA GLN A 54 9.22 -3.21 -0.38
C GLN A 54 9.93 -1.96 0.13
N LYS A 55 9.15 -0.89 0.38
CA LYS A 55 9.55 0.07 1.42
C LYS A 55 9.92 -0.81 2.61
N GLU A 56 11.18 -0.79 3.03
CA GLU A 56 11.54 -1.38 4.30
C GLU A 56 10.53 -0.85 5.32
N LEU A 57 9.76 -1.76 5.92
CA LEU A 57 8.82 -1.38 6.96
C LEU A 57 9.58 -0.52 7.95
N SER A 58 9.03 0.66 8.26
CA SER A 58 9.59 1.53 9.29
C SER A 58 9.86 0.68 10.53
N TYR A 59 10.95 0.99 11.24
CA TYR A 59 11.29 0.33 12.50
C TYR A 59 10.07 0.25 13.45
N ALA A 60 9.26 1.33 13.48
CA ALA A 60 8.03 1.37 14.27
C ALA A 60 7.00 0.32 13.82
N THR A 61 6.81 0.13 12.50
CA THR A 61 5.87 -0.85 11.95
C THR A 61 6.34 -2.28 12.19
N ARG A 62 7.64 -2.55 12.08
CA ARG A 62 8.21 -3.87 12.41
C ARG A 62 8.00 -4.21 13.87
N LYS A 63 8.28 -3.26 14.77
CA LYS A 63 8.13 -3.44 16.22
C LYS A 63 6.67 -3.65 16.63
N LEU A 64 5.73 -2.96 15.98
CA LEU A 64 4.30 -3.13 16.24
C LEU A 64 3.81 -4.52 15.84
N LEU A 65 4.24 -5.03 14.69
CA LEU A 65 3.94 -6.40 14.26
C LEU A 65 4.52 -7.44 15.23
N GLU A 66 5.76 -7.26 15.67
CA GLU A 66 6.41 -8.13 16.66
C GLU A 66 5.62 -8.19 17.98
N MET A 67 5.10 -7.04 18.45
CA MET A 67 4.26 -6.95 19.65
C MET A 67 2.88 -7.61 19.48
N MET A 68 2.35 -7.65 18.25
CA MET A 68 1.08 -8.33 17.95
C MET A 68 1.25 -9.85 17.84
N GLU A 69 2.38 -10.32 17.32
CA GLU A 69 2.70 -11.75 17.24
C GLU A 69 3.01 -12.35 18.62
N HIS A 70 3.59 -11.55 19.52
CA HIS A 70 3.87 -11.93 20.90
C HIS A 70 3.13 -11.01 21.87
N PRO A 71 1.80 -11.12 22.00
CA PRO A 71 1.05 -10.34 22.95
C PRO A 71 1.55 -10.69 24.36
N VAL A 72 2.30 -9.76 24.96
CA VAL A 72 2.80 -9.92 26.33
C VAL A 72 1.65 -9.73 27.30
N GLY A 73 1.27 -10.83 27.97
CA GLY A 73 0.58 -10.78 29.25
C GLY A 73 -0.94 -10.65 29.25
N ALA A 74 -1.63 -10.89 28.14
CA ALA A 74 -3.10 -10.98 28.16
C ALA A 74 -3.53 -12.38 28.60
N GLY A 75 -4.00 -12.51 29.83
CA GLY A 75 -4.64 -13.74 30.31
C GLY A 75 -6.08 -13.85 29.79
N PRO A 76 -6.72 -15.03 29.85
CA PRO A 76 -8.14 -15.19 29.49
C PRO A 76 -9.09 -14.21 30.19
N GLU A 77 -8.69 -13.69 31.35
CA GLU A 77 -9.36 -12.68 32.14
C GLU A 77 -9.41 -11.29 31.50
N ASP A 78 -8.39 -10.90 30.72
CA ASP A 78 -8.30 -9.57 30.08
C ASP A 78 -9.21 -9.44 28.85
N PHE A 79 -9.71 -10.59 28.35
CA PHE A 79 -10.68 -10.65 27.26
C PHE A 79 -12.12 -10.71 27.74
N ARG A 80 -12.37 -10.72 29.06
CA ARG A 80 -13.73 -10.60 29.57
C ARG A 80 -14.20 -9.17 29.37
N GLU A 81 -15.36 -9.03 28.76
CA GLU A 81 -16.07 -7.76 28.73
C GLU A 81 -16.34 -7.32 30.16
N TYR A 82 -16.10 -6.03 30.47
CA TYR A 82 -16.43 -5.48 31.77
C TYR A 82 -17.94 -5.59 31.98
N ASP A 83 -18.35 -6.20 33.08
CA ASP A 83 -19.74 -6.15 33.50
C ASP A 83 -19.99 -4.72 34.00
N TYR A 84 -21.01 -4.03 33.50
CA TYR A 84 -21.28 -2.64 33.89
C TYR A 84 -21.51 -2.50 35.41
N SER A 85 -21.85 -3.60 36.06
CA SER A 85 -21.97 -3.78 37.51
C SER A 85 -20.66 -3.57 38.28
N ASP A 86 -19.49 -3.71 37.64
CA ASP A 86 -18.17 -3.51 38.26
C ASP A 86 -17.74 -2.02 38.29
N ILE A 87 -18.47 -1.16 37.56
CA ILE A 87 -18.19 0.28 37.47
C ILE A 87 -18.96 1.06 38.55
N GLU A 88 -20.07 0.51 39.06
CA GLU A 88 -20.82 1.05 40.19
C GLU A 88 -20.55 0.20 41.44
N GLY A 89 -19.54 0.59 42.22
CA GLY A 89 -19.14 -0.10 43.45
C GLY A 89 -20.24 -0.21 44.51
#